data_AF-A0AAW8DF62-F1
#
_entry.id   AF-A0AAW8DF62-F1
#
_cell.length_a   1.000
_cell.length_b   1.000
_cell.length_c   1.000
_cell.angle_alpha   90.00
_cell.angle_beta   90.00
_cell.angle_gamma   90.00
#
_symmetry.space_group_name_H-M   'P 1'
#
loop_
_entity.id
_entity.type
_entity.pdbx_description
1 polymer ?
#
loop_
_entity_poly.entity_id
_entity_poly.type
_entity_poly.pdbx_seq_one_letter_code
_entity_poly.pdbx_strand_id
1 'polypeptide(L)' 'MLLAFSVAPSGQPAAGAASVDGSVHDAVAEAVKIVRESGLPNQTDSMFTNIDRPGHGSLARAAGL' A
#
# COMPACT_ATOMS: atom_id res chain seq x y z
N MET A 1 -9.13 3.50 -12.38
CA MET A 1 -9.34 2.98 -11.02
C MET A 1 -9.89 1.57 -11.06
N LEU A 2 -9.21 0.63 -10.39
CA LEU A 2 -9.61 -0.76 -10.19
C LEU A 2 -10.25 -0.95 -8.81
N LEU A 3 -9.59 -0.46 -7.75
CA LEU A 3 -10.09 -0.47 -6.38
C LEU A 3 -9.49 0.69 -5.56
N ALA A 4 -10.15 1.02 -4.45
CA ALA A 4 -9.63 1.90 -3.41
C ALA A 4 -9.83 1.23 -2.06
N PHE A 5 -8.84 1.31 -1.17
CA PHE A 5 -8.91 0.71 0.17
C PHE A 5 -8.19 1.56 1.21
N SER A 6 -8.52 1.34 2.49
CA SER A 6 -7.87 1.98 3.63
C SER A 6 -7.44 0.92 4.63
N VAL A 7 -6.42 1.22 5.44
CA VAL A 7 -5.87 0.30 6.44
C VAL A 7 -6.00 0.97 7.80
N ALA A 8 -6.65 0.28 8.75
CA ALA A 8 -6.80 0.72 10.13
C ALA A 8 -6.15 -0.31 11.06
N PRO A 9 -4.83 -0.20 11.32
CA PRO A 9 -4.13 -1.11 12.21
C PRO A 9 -4.71 -1.04 13.63
N SER A 10 -4.79 -2.18 14.30
CA SER A 10 -5.18 -2.26 15.70
C SER A 10 -4.35 -3.32 16.43
N GLY A 11 -4.24 -3.18 17.75
CA GLY A 11 -3.47 -4.10 18.59
C GLY A 11 -1.98 -3.75 18.72
N GLN A 12 -1.24 -4.67 19.34
CA GLN A 12 0.19 -4.54 19.59
C GLN A 12 0.97 -4.89 18.30
N PRO A 13 2.09 -4.22 17.98
CA PRO A 13 2.93 -4.62 16.86
C PRO A 13 3.36 -6.09 16.97
N ALA A 14 3.27 -6.83 15.85
CA ALA A 14 3.71 -8.23 15.81
C ALA A 14 5.24 -8.38 15.93
N ALA A 15 5.98 -7.33 15.58
CA ALA A 15 7.42 -7.22 15.76
C ALA A 15 7.77 -5.80 16.22
N GLY A 16 8.68 -5.69 17.19
CA GLY A 16 9.10 -4.41 17.76
C GLY A 16 8.23 -3.91 18.92
N ALA A 17 8.58 -2.75 19.46
CA ALA A 17 7.83 -2.10 20.53
C ALA A 17 6.71 -1.22 19.94
N ALA A 18 5.61 -1.07 20.67
CA ALA A 18 4.62 -0.04 20.36
C ALA A 18 5.29 1.34 20.40
N SER A 19 4.90 2.18 19.46
CA SER A 19 5.31 3.59 19.41
C SER A 19 4.89 4.29 20.71
N VAL A 20 5.80 5.10 21.25
CA VAL A 20 5.59 5.77 22.55
C VAL A 20 4.41 6.75 22.51
N ASP A 21 4.08 7.26 21.33
CA ASP A 21 2.99 8.19 21.05
C ASP A 21 1.71 7.51 20.54
N GLY A 22 1.69 6.17 20.45
CA GLY A 22 0.56 5.41 19.91
C GLY A 22 0.37 5.55 18.40
N SER A 23 1.36 6.08 17.68
CA SER A 23 1.28 6.25 16.23
C SER A 23 1.37 4.91 15.47
N VAL A 24 0.52 4.74 14.46
CA VAL A 24 0.45 3.53 13.61
C VAL A 24 1.15 3.69 12.26
N HIS A 25 1.90 4.77 12.08
CA HIS A 25 2.51 5.14 10.80
C HIS A 25 3.44 4.07 10.22
N ASP A 26 4.23 3.37 11.05
CA ASP A 26 5.11 2.30 10.58
C ASP A 26 4.33 1.14 9.95
N ALA A 27 3.25 0.71 10.60
CA ALA A 27 2.39 -0.35 10.09
C ALA A 27 1.69 0.05 8.78
N VAL A 28 1.24 1.30 8.68
CA VAL A 28 0.66 1.85 7.44
C VAL A 28 1.72 1.95 6.34
N ALA A 29 2.94 2.36 6.66
CA ALA A 29 4.04 2.47 5.71
C ALA A 29 4.42 1.12 5.10
N GLU A 30 4.47 0.05 5.90
CA GLU A 30 4.70 -1.30 5.40
C GLU A 30 3.57 -1.80 4.48
N ALA A 31 2.31 -1.50 4.81
CA ALA A 31 1.19 -1.82 3.90
C ALA A 31 1.29 -1.07 2.57
N VAL A 32 1.64 0.21 2.59
CA VAL A 32 1.84 1.03 1.39
C VAL A 32 3.04 0.55 0.57
N LYS A 33 4.11 0.09 1.23
CA LYS A 33 5.29 -0.49 0.57
C LYS A 33 4.92 -1.71 -0.28
N ILE A 34 4.10 -2.62 0.25
CA ILE A 34 3.59 -3.78 -0.52
C ILE A 34 2.86 -3.33 -1.80
N VAL A 35 2.02 -2.29 -1.70
CA VAL A 35 1.31 -1.75 -2.87
C VAL A 35 2.30 -1.19 -3.90
N ARG A 36 3.33 -0.47 -3.47
CA ARG A 36 4.35 0.10 -4.36
C ARG A 36 5.18 -0.99 -5.04
N GLU A 37 5.52 -2.04 -4.31
CA GLU A 37 6.26 -3.20 -4.81
C GLU A 37 5.44 -4.07 -5.78
N SER A 38 4.12 -3.93 -5.81
CA SER A 38 3.24 -4.67 -6.73
C SER A 38 3.47 -4.35 -8.22
N GLY A 39 4.10 -3.21 -8.52
CA GLY A 39 4.28 -2.71 -9.89
C GLY A 39 2.99 -2.20 -10.56
N LEU A 40 1.84 -2.25 -9.89
CA LEU A 40 0.60 -1.68 -10.41
C LEU A 40 0.61 -0.15 -10.25
N PRO A 41 0.00 0.60 -11.19
CA PRO A 41 -0.18 2.04 -11.00
C PRO A 41 -1.06 2.27 -9.76
N ASN A 42 -0.56 3.09 -8.85
CA ASN A 42 -1.18 3.34 -7.55
C ASN A 42 -0.98 4.79 -7.10
N GLN A 43 -1.88 5.26 -6.24
CA GLN A 43 -1.79 6.54 -5.56
C GLN A 43 -2.29 6.38 -4.12
N THR A 44 -1.51 6.84 -3.15
CA THR A 44 -1.93 6.93 -1.74
C THR A 44 -2.17 8.38 -1.36
N ASP A 45 -3.32 8.65 -0.75
CA ASP A 45 -3.67 9.94 -0.14
C ASP A 45 -3.88 9.79 1.37
N SER A 46 -4.43 10.83 2.02
CA SER A 46 -4.62 10.85 3.47
C SER A 46 -5.68 9.88 3.99
N MET A 47 -6.57 9.37 3.13
CA MET A 47 -7.67 8.47 3.53
C MET A 47 -7.57 7.09 2.88
N PHE A 48 -7.08 7.01 1.63
CA PHE A 48 -7.13 5.81 0.81
C PHE A 48 -5.83 5.54 0.04
N THR A 49 -5.68 4.28 -0.35
CA THR A 49 -4.78 3.85 -1.41
C THR A 49 -5.61 3.35 -2.59
N ASN A 50 -5.42 4.00 -3.73
CA ASN A 50 -6.05 3.68 -5.00
C ASN A 50 -5.11 2.81 -5.83
N ILE A 51 -5.66 1.75 -6.43
CA ILE A 51 -4.96 0.91 -7.42
C ILE A 51 -5.73 1.01 -8.73
N ASP A 52 -5.01 1.24 -9.82
CA ASP A 52 -5.57 1.30 -11.17
C ASP A 52 -5.36 -0.01 -11.94
N ARG A 53 -6.25 -0.27 -12.91
CA ARG A 53 -5.97 -1.33 -13.88
C ARG A 53 -4.78 -0.91 -14.74
N PRO A 54 -3.84 -1.83 -15.02
CA PRO A 54 -2.87 -1.65 -16.09
C PRO A 54 -3.58 -1.28 -17.40
N GLY A 55 -3.03 -0.33 -18.15
CA GLY A 55 -3.50 -0.03 -19.49
C GLY A 55 -3.30 -1.22 -20.43
N HIS A 56 -4.07 -1.28 -21.51
CA HIS A 56 -4.09 -2.40 -22.46
C HIS A 56 -2.71 -2.80 -23.03
N GLY A 57 -1.70 -1.91 -22.97
CA GLY A 57 -0.30 -2.20 -23.35
C GLY A 57 0.73 -2.22 -22.21
N SER A 58 0.34 -1.97 -20.94
CA SER A 58 1.31 -1.87 -19.82
C SER A 58 1.64 -3.20 -19.15
N LEU A 59 0.88 -4.27 -19.44
CA LEU A 59 1.18 -5.61 -18.92
C LEU A 59 2.48 -6.20 -19.47
N ALA A 60 2.83 -5.87 -20.72
CA ALA A 60 4.10 -6.31 -21.32
C ALA A 60 5.32 -5.79 -20.53
N ARG A 61 5.27 -4.51 -20.11
CA ARG A 61 6.36 -3.87 -19.38
C ARG A 61 6.52 -4.35 -17.93
N ALA A 62 5.43 -4.81 -17.30
CA ALA A 62 5.46 -5.41 -15.96
C ALA A 62 5.96 -6.87 -15.99
N ALA A 63 5.84 -7.56 -17.13
CA ALA A 63 6.31 -8.94 -17.31
C ALA A 63 7.79 -9.05 -17.74
N GLY A 64 8.51 -7.93 -17.92
CA GLY A 64 9.90 -7.93 -18.34
C GLY A 64 10.13 -8.46 -19.76
N LEU A 65 9.12 -8.36 -20.64
CA LEU A 65 9.19 -8.70 -22.07
C LEU A 65 9.33 -7.45 -22.93
#